data_AF-I9UJN5-F1
#
_entry.id   AF-I9UJN5-F1
#
_cell.length_a   1.000
_cell.length_b   1.000
_cell.length_c   1.000
_cell.angle_alpha   90.00
_cell.angle_beta   90.00
_cell.angle_gamma   90.00
#
_symmetry.space_group_name_H-M   'P 1'
#
loop_
_entity.id
_entity.type
_entity.pdbx_description
1 polymer ?
#
loop_
_entity_poly.entity_id
_entity_poly.type
_entity_poly.pdbx_seq_one_letter_code
_entity_poly.pdbx_strand_id
1 'polypeptide(L)' 'MKFLDQEKRRQLLNERHSCKMFDSHYEFSSEELEEIAEIARLSPSSYNTQPWHFVMVTNKDLKNKLQHTATLMKK' A
#
# COMPACT_ATOMS: atom_id res chain seq x y z
N MET A 1 -24.35 13.55 -0.27
CA MET A 1 -23.45 13.27 -1.42
C MET A 1 -22.79 11.92 -1.20
N LYS A 2 -22.72 11.05 -2.22
CA LYS A 2 -22.05 9.74 -2.16
C LYS A 2 -21.05 9.67 -3.31
N PHE A 3 -19.82 9.27 -3.03
CA PHE A 3 -18.78 9.11 -4.06
C PHE A 3 -19.02 7.88 -4.95
N LEU A 4 -19.59 6.81 -4.37
CA LEU A 4 -19.91 5.56 -5.05
C LEU A 4 -21.33 5.11 -4.72
N ASP A 5 -21.98 4.42 -5.67
CA ASP A 5 -23.25 3.74 -5.46
C ASP A 5 -23.11 2.52 -4.51
N GLN A 6 -24.21 1.87 -4.16
CA GLN A 6 -24.19 0.77 -3.19
C GLN A 6 -23.50 -0.48 -3.70
N GLU A 7 -23.62 -0.77 -4.99
CA GLU A 7 -23.05 -1.94 -5.62
C GLU A 7 -21.52 -1.83 -5.64
N LYS A 8 -20.99 -0.70 -6.11
CA LYS A 8 -19.55 -0.42 -6.15
C LYS A 8 -18.91 -0.43 -4.75
N ARG A 9 -19.60 0.07 -3.72
CA ARG A 9 -19.11 -0.01 -2.34
C ARG A 9 -18.98 -1.46 -1.85
N ARG A 10 -19.90 -2.35 -2.27
CA ARG A 10 -19.84 -3.78 -1.92
C ARG A 10 -18.74 -4.49 -2.71
N GLN A 11 -18.62 -4.18 -4.00
CA GLN A 11 -17.57 -4.74 -4.85
C GLN A 11 -16.17 -4.39 -4.33
N LEU A 12 -15.93 -3.13 -3.96
CA LEU A 12 -14.66 -2.66 -3.40
C LEU A 12 -14.19 -3.47 -2.17
N LEU A 13 -15.13 -3.93 -1.33
CA LEU A 13 -14.82 -4.76 -0.16
C LEU A 13 -14.25 -6.14 -0.55
N ASN A 14 -14.65 -6.67 -1.71
CA ASN A 14 -14.13 -7.92 -2.27
C ASN A 14 -12.82 -7.71 -3.04
N GLU A 15 -12.71 -6.61 -3.79
CA GLU A 15 -11.49 -6.24 -4.52
C GLU A 15 -10.32 -5.97 -3.57
N ARG A 16 -10.58 -5.33 -2.43
CA ARG A 16 -9.59 -5.16 -1.37
C ARG A 16 -9.35 -6.50 -0.65
N HIS A 17 -8.33 -7.21 -1.09
CA HIS A 17 -7.90 -8.49 -0.52
C HIS A 17 -6.39 -8.53 -0.28
N SER A 18 -5.93 -9.54 0.48
CA SER A 18 -4.50 -9.78 0.67
C SER A 18 -3.91 -10.48 -0.56
N CYS A 19 -3.49 -9.69 -1.56
CA CYS A 19 -2.81 -10.21 -2.74
C CYS A 19 -1.48 -10.88 -2.36
N LYS A 20 -1.23 -12.09 -2.89
CA LYS A 20 -0.07 -12.92 -2.52
C LYS A 20 1.03 -12.95 -3.59
N MET A 21 0.68 -12.64 -4.83
CA MET A 21 1.58 -12.60 -5.99
C MET A 21 1.25 -11.37 -6.81
N PHE A 22 2.25 -10.60 -7.18
CA PHE A 22 2.12 -9.38 -7.99
C PHE A 22 2.79 -9.58 -9.34
N ASP A 23 2.41 -8.78 -10.33
CA ASP A 23 3.13 -8.70 -11.59
C ASP A 23 4.53 -8.09 -11.35
N SER A 24 5.57 -8.84 -11.69
CA SER A 24 6.97 -8.42 -11.54
C SER A 24 7.43 -7.40 -12.57
N HIS A 25 6.65 -7.18 -13.63
CA HIS A 25 6.96 -6.23 -14.69
C HIS A 25 6.30 -4.87 -14.48
N TYR A 26 5.33 -4.76 -13.57
CA TYR A 26 4.70 -3.49 -13.26
C TYR A 26 5.63 -2.59 -12.43
N GLU A 27 5.81 -1.35 -12.88
CA GLU A 27 6.50 -0.30 -12.15
C GLU A 27 5.56 0.87 -11.94
N PHE A 28 5.53 1.40 -10.72
CA PHE A 28 4.74 2.58 -10.42
C PHE A 28 5.38 3.82 -11.03
N SER A 29 4.53 4.69 -11.57
CA SER A 29 4.85 6.09 -11.86
C SER A 29 5.09 6.89 -10.58
N SER A 30 5.63 8.10 -10.72
CA SER A 30 5.85 8.98 -9.56
C SER A 30 4.52 9.43 -8.97
N GLU A 31 3.55 9.69 -9.84
CA GLU A 31 2.20 10.14 -9.49
C GLU A 31 1.44 9.09 -8.66
N GLU A 32 1.51 7.81 -9.06
CA GLU A 32 0.89 6.72 -8.29
C GLU A 32 1.54 6.55 -6.90
N LEU A 33 2.86 6.69 -6.80
CA LEU A 33 3.56 6.60 -5.51
C LEU A 33 3.18 7.78 -4.60
N GLU A 34 3.07 8.98 -5.16
CA GLU A 34 2.63 10.17 -4.44
C GLU A 34 1.17 10.05 -3.98
N GLU A 35 0.28 9.52 -4.82
CA GLU A 35 -1.11 9.26 -4.45
C GLU A 35 -1.21 8.32 -3.24
N ILE A 36 -0.48 7.20 -3.28
CA ILE A 36 -0.44 6.25 -2.15
C ILE A 36 0.11 6.91 -0.88
N ALA A 37 1.18 7.70 -1.02
CA ALA A 37 1.80 8.40 0.10
C ALA A 37 0.86 9.45 0.72
N GLU A 38 0.12 10.19 -0.11
CA GLU A 38 -0.85 11.19 0.36
C GLU A 38 -2.04 10.55 1.07
N ILE A 39 -2.56 9.42 0.57
CA ILE A 39 -3.63 8.66 1.25
C ILE A 39 -3.16 8.23 2.65
N ALA A 40 -1.92 7.73 2.75
CA ALA A 40 -1.33 7.35 4.04
C ALA A 40 -1.14 8.56 4.96
N ARG A 41 -0.63 9.69 4.44
CA ARG A 41 -0.39 10.93 5.19
C ARG A 41 -1.67 11.55 5.75
N LEU A 42 -2.76 11.52 4.98
CA LEU A 42 -4.06 12.09 5.35
C LEU A 42 -4.89 11.19 6.29
N SER A 43 -4.35 10.03 6.68
CA SER A 43 -5.04 9.13 7.61
C SER A 43 -5.28 9.82 8.97
N PRO A 44 -6.45 9.62 9.59
CA PRO A 44 -6.72 10.20 10.90
C PRO A 44 -5.88 9.53 11.99
N SER A 45 -5.41 10.31 12.96
CA SER A 45 -4.72 9.83 14.15
C SER A 45 -5.26 10.50 15.41
N SER A 46 -5.13 9.82 16.55
CA SER A 46 -5.54 10.38 17.84
C SER A 46 -4.77 11.69 18.10
N TYR A 47 -5.49 12.75 18.45
CA TYR A 47 -4.96 14.11 18.61
C TYR A 47 -4.18 14.63 17.39
N ASN A 48 -4.40 14.07 16.21
CA ASN A 48 -3.66 14.35 14.98
C ASN A 48 -2.12 14.25 15.09
N THR A 49 -1.65 13.36 15.98
CA THR A 49 -0.22 13.19 16.29
C THR A 49 0.61 12.65 15.12
N GLN A 50 -0.03 11.97 14.17
CA GLN A 50 0.60 11.36 12.99
C GLN A 50 1.91 10.62 13.34
N PRO A 51 1.90 9.67 14.31
CA PRO A 51 3.11 9.07 14.86
C PRO A 51 3.67 7.96 13.95
N TRP A 52 3.65 8.20 12.63
CA TRP A 52 4.07 7.27 11.60
C TRP A 52 5.13 7.91 10.70
N HIS A 53 6.02 7.06 10.20
CA HIS A 53 6.94 7.41 9.13
C HIS A 53 6.87 6.31 8.07
N PHE A 54 6.52 6.69 6.84
CA PHE A 54 6.36 5.74 5.74
C PHE A 54 7.63 5.70 4.91
N VAL A 55 8.29 4.54 4.85
CA VAL A 55 9.47 4.31 4.01
C VAL A 55 9.03 3.61 2.73
N MET A 56 9.01 4.35 1.62
CA MET A 56 8.66 3.84 0.30
C MET A 56 9.89 3.19 -0.37
N VAL A 57 10.00 1.86 -0.27
CA VAL A 57 11.13 1.12 -0.86
C VAL A 57 10.86 0.82 -2.34
N THR A 58 11.38 1.64 -3.24
CA THR A 58 11.25 1.47 -4.70
C THR A 58 12.45 0.76 -5.33
N ASN A 59 13.63 0.85 -4.72
CA ASN A 59 14.85 0.19 -5.21
C ASN A 59 14.71 -1.35 -5.19
N LYS A 60 14.87 -1.99 -6.36
CA LYS A 60 14.69 -3.44 -6.54
C LYS A 60 15.70 -4.27 -5.73
N ASP A 61 16.96 -3.86 -5.68
CA ASP A 61 17.99 -4.60 -4.93
C ASP A 61 17.72 -4.59 -3.43
N LEU A 62 17.27 -3.45 -2.90
CA LEU A 62 16.88 -3.32 -1.50
C LEU A 62 15.63 -4.16 -1.20
N LYS A 63 14.62 -4.15 -2.09
CA LYS A 63 13.45 -5.04 -1.99
C LYS A 63 13.85 -6.51 -1.93
N ASN A 64 14.78 -6.95 -2.78
CA ASN A 64 15.26 -8.34 -2.79
C ASN A 64 15.95 -8.73 -1.46
N LYS A 65 16.78 -7.84 -0.90
CA LYS A 65 17.41 -8.04 0.42
C LYS A 65 16.38 -8.17 1.55
N LEU A 66 15.34 -7.33 1.52
CA LEU A 66 14.26 -7.37 2.51
C LEU A 66 13.43 -8.67 2.38
N GLN A 67 13.12 -9.08 1.15
CA GLN A 67 12.37 -10.32 0.89
C GLN A 67 13.08 -11.55 1.49
N HIS A 68 14.40 -11.64 1.33
CA HIS A 68 15.18 -12.74 1.88
C HIS A 68 15.00 -12.84 3.41
N THR A 69 15.14 -11.71 4.10
CA THR A 69 14.99 -11.65 5.56
C THR A 69 13.55 -11.93 6.02
N ALA A 70 12.55 -11.37 5.33
CA ALA A 70 11.15 -11.56 5.67
C ALA A 70 10.64 -13.00 5.44
N THR A 71 11.28 -13.74 4.54
CA THR A 71 10.95 -15.15 4.27
C THR A 71 11.58 -16.08 5.30
N LEU A 72 12.79 -15.77 5.77
CA LEU A 72 13.49 -16.56 6.80
C LEU A 72 12.76 -16.55 8.15
N MET A 73 12.08 -15.47 8.51
CA MET A 73 11.27 -15.41 9.75
C MET A 73 9.99 -16.27 9.73
N LYS A 74 9.69 -16.97 8.63
CA LYS A 74 8.54 -17.87 8.51
C LYS A 74 8.89 -19.36 8.67
N LYS A 75 10.15 -19.69 8.97
CA LYS A 75 10.58 -21.04 9.38
C LYS A 75 10.85 -21.05 10.88
#